data_AF-A0AAJ6JDS5-F1
#
_entry.id   AF-A0AAJ6JDS5-F1
#
_cell.length_a   1.000
_cell.length_b   1.000
_cell.length_c   1.000
_cell.angle_alpha   90.00
_cell.angle_beta   90.00
_cell.angle_gamma   90.00
#
_symmetry.space_group_name_H-M   'P 1'
#
loop_
_entity.id
_entity.type
_entity.pdbx_description
1 polymer ?
#
loop_
_entity_poly.entity_id
_entity_poly.type
_entity_poly.pdbx_seq_one_letter_code
_entity_poly.pdbx_strand_id
1 'polypeptide(L)'
;MPSPFRRHTPTHADGRPVKITLGQMRAMGVRGVLVYCADCTCGHHVALSADRWSEDVRLSDLESRFICQACGRRGADIRPDFNWNMPTVAAMGYR
;
A
#
# COMPACT_ATOMS: atom_id res chain seq x y z
N MET A 1 -14.48 -5.73 33.74
CA MET A 1 -13.95 -6.05 32.38
C MET A 1 -13.53 -4.74 31.75
N PRO A 2 -12.26 -4.53 31.35
CA PRO A 2 -11.91 -3.30 30.65
C PRO A 2 -12.57 -3.30 29.26
N SER A 3 -13.16 -2.15 28.91
CA SER A 3 -13.85 -1.88 27.65
C SER A 3 -12.95 -2.25 26.45
N PRO A 4 -13.47 -2.85 25.36
CA PRO A 4 -12.65 -3.12 24.18
C PRO A 4 -12.18 -1.78 23.62
N PHE A 5 -10.87 -1.54 23.67
CA PHE A 5 -10.22 -0.38 23.09
C PHE A 5 -10.72 -0.20 21.65
N ARG A 6 -11.64 0.75 21.43
CA ARG A 6 -11.96 1.22 20.09
C ARG A 6 -10.66 1.79 19.55
N ARG A 7 -10.03 1.10 18.60
CA ARG A 7 -8.92 1.68 17.84
C ARG A 7 -9.55 2.74 16.94
N HIS A 8 -9.39 4.00 17.32
CA HIS A 8 -9.75 5.12 16.45
C HIS A 8 -8.72 5.15 15.32
N THR A 9 -9.10 4.63 14.16
CA THR A 9 -8.28 4.74 12.95
C THR A 9 -8.53 6.14 12.37
N PRO A 10 -7.53 7.04 12.37
CA PRO A 10 -7.69 8.33 11.72
C PRO A 10 -8.03 8.10 10.24
N THR A 11 -8.97 8.90 9.74
CA THR A 11 -9.54 8.75 8.40
C THR A 11 -9.44 10.09 7.69
N HIS A 12 -9.13 10.11 6.40
CA HIS A 12 -9.18 11.32 5.58
C HIS A 12 -10.64 11.77 5.37
N ALA A 13 -10.81 13.01 4.88
CA ALA A 13 -12.14 13.59 4.61
C ALA A 13 -12.97 12.75 3.62
N ASP A 14 -12.33 11.98 2.75
CA ASP A 14 -12.93 11.05 1.79
C ASP A 14 -13.23 9.66 2.37
N GLY A 15 -13.09 9.47 3.69
CA GLY A 15 -13.49 8.23 4.37
C GLY A 15 -12.46 7.09 4.31
N ARG A 16 -11.32 7.29 3.66
CA ARG A 16 -10.22 6.31 3.63
C ARG A 16 -9.33 6.38 4.88
N PRO A 17 -8.85 5.24 5.40
CA PRO A 17 -7.92 5.23 6.52
C PRO A 17 -6.64 6.03 6.22
N VAL A 18 -6.17 6.81 7.19
CA VAL A 18 -4.85 7.45 7.13
C VAL A 18 -3.80 6.36 7.36
N LYS A 19 -2.93 6.18 6.37
CA LYS A 19 -1.85 5.19 6.41
C LYS A 19 -0.54 5.84 6.89
N ILE A 20 0.42 4.98 7.24
CA ILE A 20 1.77 5.40 7.68
C ILE A 20 2.49 6.22 6.60
N THR A 21 3.50 6.97 7.04
CA THR A 21 4.47 7.63 6.15
C THR A 21 5.43 6.63 5.51
N LEU A 22 6.02 7.00 4.38
CA LEU A 22 7.07 6.22 3.73
C LEU A 22 8.33 6.14 4.60
N GLY A 23 8.62 7.16 5.40
CA GLY A 23 9.69 7.15 6.39
C GLY A 23 9.47 6.06 7.44
N GLN A 24 8.26 5.97 8.00
CA GLN A 24 7.90 4.87 8.93
C GLN A 24 7.99 3.50 8.25
N MET A 25 7.57 3.39 6.99
CA MET A 25 7.68 2.15 6.22
C MET A 25 9.15 1.71 6.05
N ARG A 26 10.02 2.65 5.67
CA ARG A 26 11.46 2.42 5.50
C ARG A 26 12.18 2.12 6.82
N ALA A 27 11.77 2.76 7.92
CA ALA A 27 12.28 2.47 9.26
C ALA A 27 11.99 1.01 9.69
N MET A 28 10.93 0.40 9.16
CA MET A 28 10.63 -1.03 9.32
C MET A 28 11.38 -1.93 8.31
N GLY A 29 12.29 -1.38 7.50
CA GLY A 29 13.04 -2.12 6.48
C GLY A 29 12.27 -2.38 5.18
N VAL A 30 11.06 -1.83 5.02
CA VAL A 30 10.22 -2.05 3.83
C VAL A 30 10.40 -0.89 2.84
N ARG A 31 10.79 -1.22 1.60
CA ARG A 31 11.07 -0.22 0.55
C ARG A 31 10.18 -0.36 -0.68
N GLY A 32 9.49 -1.49 -0.85
CA GLY A 32 8.53 -1.69 -1.93
C GLY A 32 7.10 -1.41 -1.48
N VAL A 33 6.26 -1.10 -2.44
CA VAL A 33 4.80 -1.02 -2.27
C VAL A 33 4.09 -1.75 -3.39
N LEU A 34 2.98 -2.40 -3.03
CA LEU A 34 1.99 -2.95 -3.94
C LEU A 34 0.87 -1.94 -4.12
N VAL A 35 0.58 -1.60 -5.36
CA VAL A 35 -0.47 -0.65 -5.73
C VAL A 35 -1.57 -1.43 -6.44
N TYR A 36 -2.73 -1.55 -5.80
CA TYR A 36 -3.91 -2.21 -6.35
C TYR A 36 -4.85 -1.17 -6.96
N CYS A 37 -5.46 -1.49 -8.10
CA CYS A 37 -6.56 -0.67 -8.63
C CYS A 37 -7.68 -0.57 -7.60
N ALA A 38 -8.27 0.62 -7.43
CA ALA A 38 -9.45 0.81 -6.58
C ALA A 38 -10.68 0.02 -7.06
N ASP A 39 -10.69 -0.40 -8.32
CA ASP A 39 -11.73 -1.27 -8.86
C ASP A 39 -11.36 -2.75 -8.65
N CYS A 40 -12.06 -3.42 -7.73
CA CYS A 40 -11.78 -4.80 -7.38
C CYS A 40 -12.04 -5.77 -8.53
N THR A 41 -12.91 -5.43 -9.50
CA THR A 41 -13.15 -6.28 -10.67
C THR A 41 -12.02 -6.16 -11.69
N CYS A 42 -11.22 -5.10 -11.64
CA CYS A 42 -10.09 -4.93 -12.55
C CYS A 42 -8.93 -5.88 -12.22
N GLY A 43 -8.71 -6.20 -10.94
CA GLY A 43 -7.64 -7.09 -10.48
C GLY A 43 -6.20 -6.61 -10.76
N HIS A 44 -6.04 -5.46 -11.41
CA HIS A 44 -4.74 -4.94 -11.81
C HIS A 44 -3.97 -4.42 -10.59
N HIS A 45 -2.73 -4.86 -10.44
CA HIS A 45 -1.83 -4.38 -9.42
C HIS A 45 -0.41 -4.29 -9.96
N VAL A 46 0.41 -3.47 -9.32
CA VAL A 46 1.82 -3.31 -9.67
C VAL A 46 2.66 -3.20 -8.39
N ALA A 47 3.82 -3.85 -8.39
CA ALA A 47 4.85 -3.66 -7.37
C ALA A 47 5.82 -2.58 -7.85
N LEU A 48 6.17 -1.63 -6.97
CA LEU A 48 7.11 -0.57 -7.30
C LEU A 48 7.95 -0.16 -6.09
N SER A 49 9.15 0.37 -6.36
CA SER A 49 9.98 0.97 -5.32
C SER A 49 9.34 2.26 -4.81
N ALA A 50 9.23 2.39 -3.49
CA ALA A 50 8.78 3.61 -2.85
C ALA A 50 9.90 4.62 -2.62
N ASP A 51 11.13 4.35 -3.05
CA ASP A 51 12.29 5.22 -2.84
C ASP A 51 12.21 6.55 -3.59
N ARG A 52 11.34 6.60 -4.61
CA ARG A 52 11.12 7.80 -5.44
C ARG A 52 10.36 8.93 -4.74
N TRP A 53 9.79 8.70 -3.56
CA TRP A 53 8.99 9.69 -2.83
C TRP A 53 9.69 10.12 -1.53
N SER A 54 9.37 11.32 -1.00
CA SER A 54 9.92 11.75 0.30
C SER A 54 9.44 10.85 1.44
N GLU A 55 10.21 10.79 2.51
CA GLU A 55 9.86 10.07 3.73
C GLU A 55 8.59 10.61 4.41
N ASP A 56 8.30 11.90 4.29
CA ASP A 56 7.12 12.55 4.89
C ASP A 56 5.80 12.20 4.19
N VAL A 57 5.89 11.64 2.97
CA VAL A 57 4.70 11.29 2.18
C VAL A 57 4.00 10.11 2.81
N ARG A 58 2.68 10.22 3.04
CA ARG A 58 1.87 9.08 3.49
C ARG A 58 1.46 8.21 2.32
N LEU A 59 1.36 6.89 2.57
CA LEU A 59 0.81 5.96 1.60
C LEU A 59 -0.59 6.41 1.13
N SER A 60 -1.44 6.85 2.07
CA SER A 60 -2.77 7.38 1.75
C SER A 60 -2.75 8.62 0.85
N ASP A 61 -1.70 9.45 0.90
CA ASP A 61 -1.63 10.65 0.05
C ASP A 61 -1.32 10.31 -1.42
N LEU A 62 -0.72 9.14 -1.65
CA LEU A 62 -0.42 8.62 -2.98
C LEU A 62 -1.63 7.92 -3.60
N GLU A 63 -2.50 7.30 -2.80
CA GLU A 63 -3.66 6.53 -3.27
C GLU A 63 -4.55 7.29 -4.24
N SER A 64 -4.83 8.56 -3.97
CA SER A 64 -5.70 9.41 -4.81
C SER A 64 -5.02 9.93 -6.09
N ARG A 65 -3.71 9.71 -6.23
CA ARG A 65 -2.89 10.15 -7.37
C ARG A 65 -2.73 9.08 -8.44
N PHE A 66 -3.01 7.82 -8.13
CA PHE A 66 -2.92 6.74 -9.10
C PHE A 66 -4.14 6.69 -10.03
N ILE A 67 -3.89 6.35 -11.29
CA ILE A 67 -4.91 6.06 -12.30
C ILE A 67 -4.55 4.69 -12.90
N CYS A 68 -5.49 3.76 -12.84
CA CYS A 68 -5.32 2.46 -13.45
C CYS A 68 -5.25 2.58 -14.97
N GLN A 69 -4.17 2.12 -15.59
CA GLN A 69 -4.02 2.14 -17.05
C GLN A 69 -4.94 1.15 -17.76
N ALA A 70 -5.39 0.09 -17.07
CA ALA A 70 -6.27 -0.92 -17.64
C ALA A 70 -7.74 -0.46 -17.72
N CYS A 71 -8.27 0.16 -16.66
CA CYS A 71 -9.69 0.55 -16.58
C CYS A 71 -9.95 2.06 -16.43
N GLY A 72 -8.91 2.89 -16.33
CA GLY A 72 -9.02 4.34 -16.18
C GLY A 72 -9.49 4.82 -14.81
N ARG A 73 -9.77 3.91 -13.86
CA ARG A 73 -10.22 4.28 -12.50
C ARG A 73 -9.13 5.07 -11.77
N ARG A 74 -9.52 6.22 -11.21
CA ARG A 74 -8.70 6.99 -10.28
C ARG A 74 -8.80 6.42 -8.88
N GLY A 75 -7.67 6.35 -8.18
CA GLY A 75 -7.56 5.75 -6.86
C GLY A 75 -6.84 4.40 -6.91
N ALA A 76 -6.11 4.11 -5.85
CA ALA A 76 -5.49 2.82 -5.62
C ALA A 76 -5.50 2.49 -4.13
N ASP A 77 -5.46 1.20 -3.80
CA ASP A 77 -5.10 0.74 -2.45
C ASP A 77 -3.61 0.43 -2.43
N ILE A 78 -2.83 1.18 -1.64
CA ILE A 78 -1.39 1.00 -1.55
C ILE A 78 -1.03 0.27 -0.27
N ARG A 79 -0.27 -0.83 -0.41
CA ARG A 79 0.14 -1.70 0.69
C ARG A 79 1.67 -1.84 0.70
N PRO A 80 2.32 -1.89 1.88
CA PRO A 80 3.74 -2.22 1.96
C PRO A 80 4.01 -3.59 1.35
N ASP A 81 5.05 -3.68 0.51
CA ASP A 81 5.51 -4.94 -0.06
C ASP A 81 6.66 -5.51 0.79
N PHE A 82 6.32 -6.42 1.69
CA PHE A 82 7.29 -7.09 2.55
C PHE A 82 8.20 -8.05 1.78
N ASN A 83 7.82 -8.43 0.56
CA ASN A 83 8.60 -9.35 -0.28
C ASN A 83 9.54 -8.62 -1.25
N TRP A 84 9.52 -7.28 -1.28
CA TRP A 84 10.29 -6.46 -2.22
C TRP A 84 11.78 -6.77 -2.29
N ASN A 85 12.38 -7.07 -1.13
CA ASN A 85 13.81 -7.32 -1.00
C ASN A 85 14.14 -8.80 -0.74
N MET A 86 13.13 -9.69 -0.83
CA MET A 86 13.36 -11.11 -0.74
C MET A 86 13.79 -11.62 -2.12
N PRO A 87 14.92 -12.32 -2.25
CA PRO A 87 15.18 -13.07 -3.47
C PRO A 87 13.95 -13.96 -3.70
N THR A 88 13.32 -13.86 -4.87
CA THR A 88 12.21 -14.73 -5.25
C THR A 88 12.65 -16.16 -4.97
N VAL A 89 12.09 -16.76 -3.91
CA VAL A 89 12.31 -18.17 -3.62
C VAL A 89 11.77 -18.87 -4.86
N ALA A 90 12.65 -19.45 -5.67
CA ALA A 90 12.25 -20.18 -6.86
C ALA A 90 11.09 -21.08 -6.44
N ALA A 91 9.93 -20.91 -7.07
CA ALA A 91 8.68 -21.52 -6.66
C ALA A 91 8.93 -22.99 -6.32
N MET A 92 8.91 -23.31 -5.02
CA MET A 92 9.06 -24.68 -4.54
C MET A 92 7.80 -25.39 -4.99
N GLY A 93 7.87 -26.02 -6.16
CA GLY A 93 6.76 -26.78 -6.72
C GLY A 93 6.39 -27.87 -5.72
N TYR A 94 5.19 -27.79 -5.15
CA TYR A 94 4.59 -28.94 -4.51
C TYR A 94 4.24 -29.91 -5.65
N ARG A 95 5.05 -30.94 -5.77
CA ARG A 95 4.70 -32.17 -6.49
C ARG A 95 4.11 -33.15 -5.50
#